data_AF-A0A2V0NNH9-F1
#
_entry.id   AF-A0A2V0NNH9-F1
#
_cell.length_a   1.000
_cell.length_b   1.000
_cell.length_c   1.000
_cell.angle_alpha   90.00
_cell.angle_beta   90.00
_cell.angle_gamma   90.00
#
_symmetry.space_group_name_H-M   'P 1'
#
loop_
_entity.id
_entity.type
_entity.pdbx_description
1 polymer ?
#
loop_
_entity_poly.entity_id
_entity_poly.type
_entity_poly.pdbx_seq_one_letter_code
_entity_poly.pdbx_strand_id
1 'polypeptide(L)'
;MAPARRRPRRTPAAAAAALLALLLACAAPPSAAQPAAAQPAAAAAAPPLRAAPAEAAPRAGGAAAGAARRRAAEEAPAGWRIARATYYGAPERIARAYDPTRGEGSFGILAYGSCGYTNGDGSLPFPRAAYAASADANPDYPGSCGRCYQIRCKPGLVLNNQGQPIKIINNTFEGDRFRPYLPAINPNVTDEEGRPWPGNTAEAAGEQNVVCWDPSKTLTVRIADSCPCTQVLPEGAPGVAKGGEARTQSWCCAGQQHFDIAYDAFQALASPVYGVMNLEYRPVDCDSGAPLPFEPGFVSKTIYSGGARPGWSWQTYRAKDFVFSTQSAKTPGGNAATCATLTPAGGLYFHCRECDRAGYRPFEGARAVAFWLRAGNAAAAGGDAANATAAAGANATAAGAAGNATALPLKLFVRGERDNYCGAEPRLPDLAPAEEAPGGWARFVVPLGAGGFDCFDLGNMTHLEWQSTAALGADGPGSEAPFCLGDVQILE
;
A
#
# COMPACT_ATOMS: atom_id res chain seq x y z
N MET A 1 -27.86 29.75 -45.85
CA MET A 1 -27.23 30.87 -46.61
C MET A 1 -26.17 31.51 -45.72
N ALA A 2 -24.96 31.62 -46.25
CA ALA A 2 -23.75 32.12 -45.59
C ALA A 2 -23.81 33.63 -45.29
N PRO A 3 -22.83 34.14 -44.52
CA PRO A 3 -21.82 34.96 -45.20
C PRO A 3 -20.37 34.58 -44.86
N ALA A 4 -19.52 34.84 -45.84
CA ALA A 4 -18.10 34.52 -45.92
C ALA A 4 -17.19 35.63 -45.34
N ARG A 5 -15.88 35.30 -45.29
CA ARG A 5 -14.65 36.14 -45.20
C ARG A 5 -13.93 35.96 -43.84
N ARG A 6 -12.60 35.81 -43.74
CA ARG A 6 -11.46 35.92 -44.67
C ARG A 6 -10.25 35.22 -44.02
N ARG A 7 -9.40 34.57 -44.81
CA ARG A 7 -8.04 34.14 -44.44
C ARG A 7 -7.08 35.34 -44.32
N PRO A 8 -5.94 35.16 -43.63
CA PRO A 8 -4.67 35.58 -44.20
C PRO A 8 -3.68 34.41 -44.31
N ARG A 9 -3.08 34.29 -45.50
CA ARG A 9 -1.80 33.60 -45.75
C ARG A 9 -0.67 34.58 -45.43
N ARG A 10 0.44 34.09 -44.87
CA ARG A 10 1.83 34.46 -45.25
C ARG A 10 2.84 33.59 -44.47
N THR A 11 3.50 32.69 -45.18
CA THR A 11 4.92 32.33 -45.02
C THR A 11 5.70 33.05 -46.14
N PRO A 12 7.05 33.00 -46.28
CA PRO A 12 8.14 32.43 -45.45
C PRO A 12 9.31 33.43 -45.21
N ALA A 13 10.38 33.02 -44.50
CA ALA A 13 11.79 33.13 -44.93
C ALA A 13 12.78 33.09 -43.74
N ALA A 14 13.82 32.30 -43.91
CA ALA A 14 14.98 32.13 -43.04
C ALA A 14 16.00 33.27 -43.19
N ALA A 15 16.83 33.49 -42.17
CA ALA A 15 18.21 33.96 -42.32
C ALA A 15 19.02 33.65 -41.05
N ALA A 16 20.25 33.17 -41.29
CA ALA A 16 21.23 32.68 -40.34
C ALA A 16 22.31 33.74 -40.03
N ALA A 17 23.30 33.30 -39.21
CA ALA A 17 24.60 33.92 -38.88
C ALA A 17 24.58 34.86 -37.65
N ALA A 18 25.52 34.83 -36.71
CA ALA A 18 26.78 34.10 -36.52
C ALA A 18 27.21 34.21 -35.05
N LEU A 19 28.00 33.26 -34.53
CA LEU A 19 29.32 33.54 -33.91
C LEU A 19 30.07 32.24 -33.56
N LEU A 20 31.15 32.01 -34.33
CA LEU A 20 32.39 31.32 -33.94
C LEU A 20 33.11 32.23 -32.89
N ALA A 21 33.98 31.85 -31.96
CA ALA A 21 34.73 30.66 -31.60
C ALA A 21 35.32 30.93 -30.19
N LEU A 22 35.58 29.92 -29.36
CA LEU A 22 36.92 29.71 -28.77
C LEU A 22 37.01 28.36 -28.04
N LEU A 23 38.10 27.67 -28.34
CA LEU A 23 38.55 26.39 -27.79
C LEU A 23 38.85 26.48 -26.29
N LEU A 24 38.59 25.39 -25.55
CA LEU A 24 39.64 24.71 -24.80
C LEU A 24 39.19 23.28 -24.44
N ALA A 25 39.97 22.31 -24.91
CA ALA A 25 39.83 20.90 -24.58
C ALA A 25 40.33 20.63 -23.17
N CYS A 26 39.48 20.06 -22.32
CA CYS A 26 39.89 19.33 -21.11
C CYS A 26 39.29 17.94 -21.16
N ALA A 27 40.17 16.95 -21.02
CA ALA A 27 39.86 15.53 -21.02
C ALA A 27 38.86 15.16 -19.91
N ALA A 28 37.89 14.30 -20.24
CA ALA A 28 37.01 13.66 -19.27
C ALA A 28 37.61 12.31 -18.82
N PRO A 29 37.81 12.07 -17.52
CA PRO A 29 37.93 10.72 -16.97
C PRO A 29 36.54 10.10 -16.72
N PRO A 30 36.46 8.76 -16.55
CA PRO A 30 35.21 8.02 -16.53
C PRO A 30 34.56 7.96 -15.15
N SER A 31 33.28 7.58 -15.14
CA SER A 31 32.56 6.92 -14.05
C SER A 31 32.24 7.78 -12.81
N ALA A 32 30.98 8.23 -12.72
CA ALA A 32 30.37 8.62 -11.46
C ALA A 32 29.37 7.52 -11.05
N ALA A 33 29.75 6.80 -10.00
CA ALA A 33 28.91 5.89 -9.26
C ALA A 33 27.67 6.61 -8.71
N GLN A 34 26.55 5.89 -8.69
CA GLN A 34 25.35 6.29 -7.95
C GLN A 34 25.69 6.44 -6.45
N PRO A 35 25.20 7.47 -5.75
CA PRO A 35 25.36 7.55 -4.31
C PRO A 35 24.46 6.49 -3.66
N ALA A 36 25.10 5.60 -2.89
CA ALA A 36 24.44 4.72 -1.95
C ALA A 36 23.60 5.56 -0.98
N ALA A 37 22.32 5.21 -0.84
CA ALA A 37 21.46 5.76 0.20
C ALA A 37 22.08 5.43 1.57
N ALA A 38 22.41 6.48 2.33
CA ALA A 38 22.91 6.36 3.68
C ALA A 38 21.83 5.76 4.60
N GLN A 39 22.11 4.59 5.16
CA GLN A 39 21.35 4.00 6.26
C GLN A 39 21.57 4.81 7.54
N PRO A 40 20.53 5.14 8.33
CA PRO A 40 20.73 5.71 9.66
C PRO A 40 21.29 4.66 10.62
N ALA A 41 22.31 5.08 11.37
CA ALA A 41 23.04 4.28 12.34
C ALA A 41 22.15 3.73 13.46
N ALA A 42 22.36 2.45 13.78
CA ALA A 42 21.73 1.74 14.89
C ALA A 42 22.01 2.42 16.24
N ALA A 43 20.94 2.70 16.98
CA ALA A 43 21.02 3.14 18.37
C ALA A 43 21.49 2.00 19.28
N ALA A 44 22.38 2.35 20.20
CA ALA A 44 23.13 1.47 21.08
C ALA A 44 22.25 0.63 22.04
N ALA A 45 22.68 -0.61 22.22
CA ALA A 45 22.10 -1.60 23.11
C ALA A 45 22.22 -1.24 24.60
N ALA A 46 21.14 -1.45 25.36
CA ALA A 46 21.13 -1.45 26.82
C ALA A 46 21.67 -2.80 27.37
N PRO A 47 22.35 -2.80 28.54
CA PRO A 47 22.94 -4.01 29.12
C PRO A 47 21.91 -4.96 29.76
N PRO A 48 22.20 -6.28 29.83
CA PRO A 48 21.25 -7.28 30.33
C PRO A 48 21.19 -7.32 31.87
N LEU A 49 19.96 -7.42 32.40
CA LEU A 49 19.70 -7.77 33.79
C LEU A 49 19.81 -9.29 33.98
N ARG A 50 20.57 -9.68 35.01
CA ARG A 50 20.84 -11.05 35.45
C ARG A 50 19.57 -11.76 35.93
N ALA A 51 19.37 -12.99 35.46
CA ALA A 51 18.45 -13.96 36.06
C ALA A 51 19.22 -14.94 36.96
N ALA A 52 18.66 -15.25 38.14
CA ALA A 52 19.11 -16.32 39.03
C ALA A 52 18.33 -17.63 38.76
N PRO A 53 18.90 -18.81 39.06
CA PRO A 53 18.29 -20.10 38.74
C PRO A 53 17.44 -20.64 39.90
N ALA A 54 16.43 -21.45 39.58
CA ALA A 54 15.82 -22.38 40.52
C ALA A 54 15.48 -23.71 39.82
N GLU A 55 15.78 -24.79 40.53
CA GLU A 55 15.88 -26.19 40.09
C GLU A 55 14.54 -26.94 39.95
N ALA A 56 14.58 -27.93 39.04
CA ALA A 56 14.09 -29.33 39.10
C ALA A 56 12.65 -29.69 39.58
N ALA A 57 11.83 -30.11 38.59
CA ALA A 57 11.09 -31.39 38.37
C ALA A 57 10.78 -32.40 39.55
N PRO A 58 9.88 -33.41 39.42
CA PRO A 58 9.25 -33.96 38.20
C PRO A 58 7.81 -34.56 38.29
N ARG A 59 7.36 -35.10 37.14
CA ARG A 59 6.52 -36.31 36.87
C ARG A 59 4.99 -36.24 36.65
N ALA A 60 4.65 -36.78 35.46
CA ALA A 60 3.65 -37.82 35.14
C ALA A 60 2.22 -37.43 34.68
N GLY A 61 1.97 -37.68 33.38
CA GLY A 61 1.00 -38.69 32.97
C GLY A 61 -0.41 -38.22 32.55
N GLY A 62 -0.73 -38.39 31.25
CA GLY A 62 -2.08 -38.76 30.83
C GLY A 62 -2.84 -37.73 29.96
N ALA A 63 -3.13 -38.14 28.72
CA ALA A 63 -4.26 -37.72 27.88
C ALA A 63 -4.35 -36.25 27.43
N ALA A 64 -3.78 -35.93 26.26
CA ALA A 64 -4.10 -34.67 25.57
C ALA A 64 -3.94 -34.74 24.04
N ALA A 65 -4.55 -35.74 23.38
CA ALA A 65 -4.66 -35.75 21.91
C ALA A 65 -5.97 -35.09 21.38
N GLY A 66 -6.81 -34.54 22.26
CA GLY A 66 -8.13 -33.99 21.90
C GLY A 66 -8.39 -32.52 22.27
N ALA A 67 -7.46 -31.83 22.93
CA ALA A 67 -7.71 -30.50 23.52
C ALA A 67 -7.07 -29.31 22.77
N ALA A 68 -6.22 -29.56 21.77
CA ALA A 68 -5.48 -28.51 21.07
C ALA A 68 -6.25 -27.80 19.93
N ARG A 69 -7.42 -28.32 19.52
CA ARG A 69 -8.25 -27.71 18.45
C ARG A 69 -9.48 -26.93 18.95
N ARG A 70 -9.67 -26.78 20.27
CA ARG A 70 -10.82 -26.07 20.86
C ARG A 70 -10.47 -24.87 21.76
N ARG A 71 -9.21 -24.38 21.74
CA ARG A 71 -8.80 -23.21 22.54
C ARG A 71 -8.44 -21.95 21.74
N ALA A 72 -8.69 -21.93 20.44
CA ALA A 72 -8.47 -20.75 19.58
C ALA A 72 -9.78 -19.99 19.25
N ALA A 73 -10.90 -20.33 19.88
CA ALA A 73 -12.22 -19.82 19.49
C ALA A 73 -13.12 -19.56 20.71
N GLU A 74 -12.69 -18.68 21.62
CA GLU A 74 -13.62 -17.86 22.42
C GLU A 74 -12.90 -16.67 23.08
N GLU A 75 -11.99 -16.00 22.35
CA GLU A 75 -11.73 -14.59 22.66
C GLU A 75 -12.97 -13.82 22.19
N ALA A 76 -13.62 -13.13 23.12
CA ALA A 76 -14.82 -12.34 22.85
C ALA A 76 -14.62 -11.48 21.59
N PRO A 77 -15.63 -11.37 20.69
CA PRO A 77 -15.53 -10.54 19.51
C PRO A 77 -15.10 -9.15 19.95
N ALA A 78 -13.94 -8.72 19.44
CA ALA A 78 -13.25 -7.57 19.97
C ALA A 78 -14.19 -6.36 19.97
N GLY A 79 -14.47 -5.82 21.18
CA GLY A 79 -15.36 -4.68 21.35
C GLY A 79 -14.83 -3.45 20.61
N TRP A 80 -15.68 -2.44 20.43
CA TRP A 80 -15.27 -1.16 19.87
C TRP A 80 -14.20 -0.50 20.74
N ARG A 81 -13.08 -0.10 20.13
CA ARG A 81 -12.03 0.73 20.75
C ARG A 81 -12.15 2.17 20.25
N ILE A 82 -11.65 3.12 21.03
CA ILE A 82 -11.62 4.53 20.63
C ILE A 82 -10.35 4.79 19.81
N ALA A 83 -10.51 5.51 18.70
CA ALA A 83 -9.42 6.04 17.88
C ALA A 83 -9.72 7.50 17.53
N ARG A 84 -8.82 8.08 16.75
CA ARG A 84 -8.99 9.40 16.13
C ARG A 84 -8.76 9.27 14.64
N ALA A 85 -9.49 10.07 13.85
CA ALA A 85 -9.20 10.19 12.43
C ALA A 85 -9.05 11.62 11.97
N THR A 86 -8.15 11.81 11.01
CA THR A 86 -8.13 12.93 10.07
C THR A 86 -8.60 12.42 8.71
N TYR A 87 -8.53 13.25 7.67
CA TYR A 87 -8.76 12.75 6.32
C TYR A 87 -7.70 13.17 5.31
N TYR A 88 -7.62 12.36 4.25
CA TYR A 88 -6.81 12.62 3.07
C TYR A 88 -7.57 12.34 1.76
N GLY A 89 -7.01 12.79 0.63
CA GLY A 89 -7.61 12.64 -0.69
C GLY A 89 -8.84 13.52 -0.94
N ALA A 90 -8.93 14.68 -0.29
CA ALA A 90 -10.03 15.62 -0.48
C ALA A 90 -10.08 16.16 -1.93
N PRO A 91 -11.29 16.40 -2.48
CA PRO A 91 -11.42 16.95 -3.83
C PRO A 91 -10.84 18.38 -3.90
N GLU A 92 -10.47 18.80 -5.11
CA GLU A 92 -9.82 20.10 -5.35
C GLU A 92 -10.61 21.29 -4.75
N ARG A 93 -11.94 21.25 -4.79
CA ARG A 93 -12.81 22.28 -4.20
C ARG A 93 -12.54 22.47 -2.70
N ILE A 94 -12.41 21.37 -1.97
CA ILE A 94 -12.13 21.37 -0.52
C ILE A 94 -10.68 21.80 -0.28
N ALA A 95 -9.75 21.29 -1.08
CA ALA A 95 -8.34 21.68 -0.99
C ALA A 95 -8.15 23.19 -1.14
N ARG A 96 -8.72 23.79 -2.19
CA ARG A 96 -8.66 25.23 -2.46
C ARG A 96 -9.31 26.09 -1.39
N ALA A 97 -10.31 25.57 -0.67
CA ALA A 97 -10.98 26.32 0.40
C ALA A 97 -10.12 26.53 1.64
N TYR A 98 -9.12 25.66 1.86
CA TYR A 98 -8.26 25.68 3.06
C TYR A 98 -6.79 25.93 2.76
N ASP A 99 -6.31 25.54 1.57
CA ASP A 99 -4.98 25.84 1.08
C ASP A 99 -5.04 26.17 -0.43
N PRO A 100 -5.34 27.43 -0.80
CA PRO A 100 -5.45 27.83 -2.20
C PRO A 100 -4.12 27.73 -2.95
N THR A 101 -2.99 27.55 -2.25
CA THR A 101 -1.65 27.51 -2.85
C THR A 101 -1.20 26.11 -3.25
N ARG A 102 -1.83 25.06 -2.71
CA ARG A 102 -1.35 23.67 -2.86
C ARG A 102 -2.21 22.77 -3.75
N GLY A 103 -3.34 23.24 -4.29
CA GLY A 103 -4.13 22.53 -5.31
C GLY A 103 -4.60 21.13 -4.89
N GLU A 104 -4.89 20.27 -5.87
CA GLU A 104 -5.17 18.84 -5.65
C GLU A 104 -3.94 18.15 -5.01
N GLY A 105 -4.13 17.48 -3.88
CA GLY A 105 -3.04 16.84 -3.11
C GLY A 105 -2.62 17.57 -1.83
N SER A 106 -3.18 18.74 -1.52
CA SER A 106 -2.94 19.47 -0.25
C SER A 106 -3.28 18.64 1.00
N PHE A 107 -4.26 17.75 0.85
CA PHE A 107 -4.69 16.78 1.85
C PHE A 107 -4.24 15.37 1.44
N GLY A 108 -3.08 15.19 0.79
CA GLY A 108 -2.62 13.89 0.29
C GLY A 108 -3.43 13.34 -0.90
N ILE A 109 -2.97 12.21 -1.44
CA ILE A 109 -3.59 11.49 -2.55
C ILE A 109 -3.94 10.06 -2.10
N LEU A 110 -5.06 9.51 -2.58
CA LEU A 110 -5.43 8.11 -2.27
C LEU A 110 -4.62 7.10 -3.08
N ALA A 111 -4.24 7.48 -4.30
CA ALA A 111 -3.47 6.67 -5.21
C ALA A 111 -2.01 6.56 -4.76
N TYR A 112 -1.37 5.44 -5.07
CA TYR A 112 0.04 5.16 -4.77
C TYR A 112 0.39 5.16 -3.28
N GLY A 113 -0.59 4.90 -2.42
CA GLY A 113 -0.35 4.65 -1.00
C GLY A 113 0.65 3.52 -0.80
N SER A 114 1.30 3.49 0.36
CA SER A 114 2.41 2.58 0.67
C SER A 114 2.04 1.08 0.67
N CYS A 115 0.76 0.70 0.65
CA CYS A 115 0.35 -0.69 0.44
C CYS A 115 0.20 -1.05 -1.06
N GLY A 116 0.27 -0.05 -1.94
CA GLY A 116 0.31 -0.15 -3.40
C GLY A 116 -1.00 -0.53 -4.09
N TYR A 117 -2.14 -0.37 -3.43
CA TYR A 117 -3.47 -0.70 -3.98
C TYR A 117 -3.96 0.36 -4.98
N THR A 118 -3.28 0.45 -6.12
CA THR A 118 -3.51 1.42 -7.19
C THR A 118 -3.11 0.78 -8.52
N ASN A 119 -3.86 1.06 -9.58
CA ASN A 119 -3.51 0.62 -10.93
C ASN A 119 -2.47 1.55 -11.56
N GLY A 120 -1.86 1.12 -12.68
CA GLY A 120 -0.83 1.91 -13.36
C GLY A 120 -1.31 3.29 -13.82
N ASP A 121 -2.60 3.42 -14.12
CA ASP A 121 -3.26 4.68 -14.52
C ASP A 121 -3.67 5.57 -13.34
N GLY A 122 -3.37 5.17 -12.10
CA GLY A 122 -3.75 5.89 -10.89
C GLY A 122 -5.17 5.60 -10.40
N SER A 123 -5.94 4.77 -11.11
CA SER A 123 -7.28 4.37 -10.66
C SER A 123 -7.22 3.49 -9.41
N LEU A 124 -8.26 3.62 -8.57
CA LEU A 124 -8.38 2.90 -7.31
C LEU A 124 -9.19 1.60 -7.51
N PRO A 125 -8.67 0.43 -7.12
CA PRO A 125 -9.39 -0.84 -7.19
C PRO A 125 -10.57 -0.97 -6.21
N PHE A 126 -10.67 -0.09 -5.21
CA PHE A 126 -11.75 -0.09 -4.22
C PHE A 126 -12.52 1.25 -4.22
N PRO A 127 -13.75 1.29 -3.67
CA PRO A 127 -14.44 2.56 -3.44
C PRO A 127 -13.58 3.52 -2.62
N ARG A 128 -13.58 4.81 -2.97
CA ARG A 128 -12.77 5.83 -2.28
C ARG A 128 -12.99 5.83 -0.77
N ALA A 129 -14.24 5.73 -0.33
CA ALA A 129 -14.61 5.68 1.10
C ALA A 129 -14.09 4.44 1.85
N ALA A 130 -13.53 3.45 1.15
CA ALA A 130 -12.94 2.27 1.78
C ALA A 130 -11.43 2.45 2.05
N TYR A 131 -10.80 3.57 1.69
CA TYR A 131 -9.36 3.76 1.92
C TYR A 131 -9.08 4.38 3.29
N ALA A 132 -8.04 3.86 3.95
CA ALA A 132 -7.47 4.46 5.14
C ALA A 132 -5.94 4.24 5.19
N ALA A 133 -5.25 5.11 5.92
CA ALA A 133 -3.86 4.98 6.30
C ALA A 133 -3.77 4.66 7.79
N SER A 134 -2.98 3.66 8.17
CA SER A 134 -2.71 3.36 9.59
C SER A 134 -1.51 4.18 10.06
N ALA A 135 -1.60 4.77 11.25
CA ALA A 135 -0.43 5.34 11.88
C ALA A 135 0.64 4.26 12.16
N ASP A 136 1.91 4.58 11.94
CA ASP A 136 3.03 3.66 12.19
C ASP A 136 3.29 3.39 13.68
N ALA A 137 2.80 4.28 14.55
CA ALA A 137 2.82 4.10 15.99
C ALA A 137 1.67 3.24 16.54
N ASN A 138 0.72 2.82 15.71
CA ASN A 138 -0.37 1.95 16.16
C ASN A 138 0.19 0.56 16.57
N PRO A 139 -0.27 -0.05 17.68
CA PRO A 139 0.21 -1.37 18.11
C PRO A 139 0.03 -2.48 17.07
N ASP A 140 -1.02 -2.38 16.27
CA ASP A 140 -1.37 -3.28 15.18
C ASP A 140 -0.89 -2.80 13.79
N TYR A 141 0.04 -1.85 13.74
CA TYR A 141 0.67 -1.43 12.48
C TYR A 141 1.40 -2.57 11.75
N PRO A 142 2.10 -3.51 12.43
CA PRO A 142 2.66 -4.69 11.78
C PRO A 142 1.59 -5.51 11.07
N GLY A 143 1.82 -5.82 9.78
CA GLY A 143 0.88 -6.50 8.90
C GLY A 143 -0.40 -5.71 8.63
N SER A 144 -0.39 -4.38 8.80
CA SER A 144 -1.62 -3.58 8.67
C SER A 144 -2.17 -3.52 7.24
N CYS A 145 -1.33 -3.57 6.20
CA CYS A 145 -1.77 -3.49 4.81
C CYS A 145 -2.87 -4.52 4.50
N GLY A 146 -3.97 -4.04 3.93
CA GLY A 146 -5.08 -4.87 3.49
C GLY A 146 -6.01 -5.31 4.61
N ARG A 147 -5.70 -5.05 5.89
CA ARG A 147 -6.65 -5.25 6.98
C ARG A 147 -7.84 -4.31 6.83
N CYS A 148 -9.01 -4.79 7.25
CA CYS A 148 -10.22 -4.00 7.29
C CYS A 148 -10.65 -3.70 8.71
N TYR A 149 -11.24 -2.52 8.89
CA TYR A 149 -11.82 -2.07 10.14
C TYR A 149 -13.23 -1.57 9.87
N GLN A 150 -14.15 -1.93 10.75
CA GLN A 150 -15.38 -1.18 10.87
C GLN A 150 -15.12 0.05 11.73
N ILE A 151 -15.54 1.21 11.23
CA ILE A 151 -15.40 2.50 11.90
C ILE A 151 -16.75 3.19 12.02
N ARG A 152 -16.94 3.96 13.08
CA ARG A 152 -18.08 4.88 13.22
C ARG A 152 -17.65 6.13 13.97
N CYS A 153 -18.31 7.26 13.69
CA CYS A 153 -18.02 8.50 14.38
C CYS A 153 -18.47 8.42 15.84
N LYS A 154 -17.61 8.91 16.74
CA LYS A 154 -17.93 9.07 18.16
C LYS A 154 -18.12 10.56 18.46
N PRO A 155 -19.35 11.01 18.78
CA PRO A 155 -19.56 12.43 19.08
C PRO A 155 -18.87 12.79 20.40
N GLY A 156 -18.49 14.06 20.55
CA GLY A 156 -17.87 14.58 21.76
C GLY A 156 -16.50 15.23 21.55
N LEU A 157 -15.80 15.49 22.66
CA LEU A 157 -14.48 16.13 22.67
C LEU A 157 -13.42 15.24 22.03
N VAL A 158 -12.72 15.76 21.02
CA VAL A 158 -11.59 15.08 20.36
C VAL A 158 -10.41 15.04 21.31
N LEU A 159 -9.81 13.87 21.47
CA LEU A 159 -8.70 13.66 22.38
C LEU A 159 -7.32 13.77 21.66
N ASN A 160 -6.33 14.27 22.39
CA ASN A 160 -4.92 14.26 21.99
C ASN A 160 -4.25 12.94 22.39
N ASN A 161 -2.94 12.82 22.16
CA ASN A 161 -2.20 11.59 22.43
C ASN A 161 -2.07 11.24 23.92
N GLN A 162 -2.37 12.19 24.81
CA GLN A 162 -2.40 12.01 26.26
C GLN A 162 -3.82 11.70 26.77
N GLY A 163 -4.81 11.55 25.87
CA GLY A 163 -6.20 11.30 26.24
C GLY A 163 -6.92 12.54 26.81
N GLN A 164 -6.36 13.74 26.63
CA GLN A 164 -6.96 15.00 27.04
C GLN A 164 -7.71 15.66 25.88
N PRO A 165 -8.76 16.47 26.11
CA PRO A 165 -9.38 17.25 25.05
C PRO A 165 -8.35 18.11 24.32
N ILE A 166 -8.36 18.03 22.99
CA ILE A 166 -7.41 18.79 22.18
C ILE A 166 -7.67 20.28 22.27
N LYS A 167 -6.60 21.06 22.40
CA LYS A 167 -6.68 22.52 22.49
C LYS A 167 -6.57 23.21 21.14
N ILE A 168 -7.37 24.25 20.95
CA ILE A 168 -7.30 25.20 19.83
C ILE A 168 -6.53 26.43 20.34
N ILE A 169 -5.31 26.60 19.84
CA ILE A 169 -4.40 27.68 20.24
C ILE A 169 -4.00 28.44 18.99
N ASN A 170 -4.28 29.74 18.92
CA ASN A 170 -3.96 30.58 17.76
C ASN A 170 -4.44 29.98 16.42
N ASN A 171 -5.69 29.50 16.39
CA ASN A 171 -6.33 28.89 15.22
C ASN A 171 -5.66 27.57 14.73
N THR A 172 -4.93 26.88 15.60
CA THR A 172 -4.33 25.57 15.30
C THR A 172 -4.54 24.58 16.42
N PHE A 173 -4.45 23.29 16.10
CA PHE A 173 -4.52 22.22 17.09
C PHE A 173 -3.21 22.10 17.87
N GLU A 174 -3.28 22.24 19.19
CA GLU A 174 -2.14 22.20 20.11
C GLU A 174 -1.02 23.21 19.77
N GLY A 175 -1.36 24.33 19.12
CA GLY A 175 -0.39 25.33 18.67
C GLY A 175 0.46 24.91 17.47
N ASP A 176 0.19 23.74 16.88
CA ASP A 176 0.94 23.23 15.73
C ASP A 176 0.49 23.88 14.43
N ARG A 177 1.35 24.74 13.86
CA ARG A 177 1.09 25.45 12.61
C ARG A 177 0.77 24.55 11.40
N PHE A 178 1.12 23.27 11.45
CA PHE A 178 0.83 22.32 10.37
C PHE A 178 -0.53 21.62 10.55
N ARG A 179 -1.25 21.89 11.64
CA ARG A 179 -2.56 21.33 11.95
C ARG A 179 -3.56 22.47 12.18
N PRO A 180 -3.98 23.17 11.11
CA PRO A 180 -4.90 24.29 11.25
C PRO A 180 -6.27 23.83 11.76
N TYR A 181 -6.89 24.66 12.59
CA TYR A 181 -8.31 24.55 12.91
C TYR A 181 -9.11 25.12 11.73
N LEU A 182 -9.59 24.23 10.86
CA LEU A 182 -10.22 24.59 9.57
C LEU A 182 -11.38 25.60 9.68
N PRO A 183 -12.24 25.60 10.72
CA PRO A 183 -13.29 26.61 10.88
C PRO A 183 -12.75 28.04 11.00
N ALA A 184 -11.53 28.24 11.51
CA ALA A 184 -10.91 29.57 11.56
C ALA A 184 -10.42 30.08 10.18
N ILE A 185 -10.31 29.20 9.19
CA ILE A 185 -9.97 29.55 7.81
C ILE A 185 -11.25 29.79 7.00
N ASN A 186 -12.13 28.78 6.95
CA ASN A 186 -13.37 28.86 6.20
C ASN A 186 -14.44 27.90 6.78
N PRO A 187 -15.40 28.42 7.58
CA PRO A 187 -16.46 27.60 8.15
C PRO A 187 -17.65 27.38 7.20
N ASN A 188 -17.69 28.06 6.05
CA ASN A 188 -18.82 28.02 5.11
C ASN A 188 -18.70 26.91 4.06
N VAL A 189 -17.71 26.03 4.20
CA VAL A 189 -17.52 24.90 3.29
C VAL A 189 -18.59 23.85 3.55
N THR A 190 -19.36 23.50 2.52
CA THR A 190 -20.23 22.33 2.54
C THR A 190 -19.45 21.09 2.10
N ASP A 191 -19.89 19.92 2.57
CA ASP A 191 -19.43 18.65 2.02
C ASP A 191 -20.04 18.37 0.63
N GLU A 192 -19.77 17.19 0.06
CA GLU A 192 -20.26 16.81 -1.28
C GLU A 192 -21.77 16.48 -1.29
N GLU A 193 -22.40 16.32 -0.12
CA GLU A 193 -23.85 16.19 0.01
C GLU A 193 -24.55 17.55 0.23
N GLY A 194 -23.78 18.65 0.22
CA GLY A 194 -24.30 20.00 0.44
C GLY A 194 -24.64 20.30 1.92
N ARG A 195 -24.21 19.45 2.86
CA ARG A 195 -24.48 19.68 4.29
C ARG A 195 -23.58 20.80 4.82
N PRO A 196 -24.13 21.77 5.58
CA PRO A 196 -23.34 22.82 6.18
C PRO A 196 -22.56 22.33 7.40
N TRP A 197 -21.56 23.09 7.81
CA TRP A 197 -20.86 22.90 9.07
C TRP A 197 -21.81 23.02 10.28
N PRO A 198 -21.95 22.00 11.16
CA PRO A 198 -22.85 22.05 12.30
C PRO A 198 -22.31 22.84 13.49
N GLY A 199 -21.08 23.38 13.41
CA GLY A 199 -20.45 24.13 14.50
C GLY A 199 -19.57 23.28 15.41
N ASN A 200 -18.82 23.96 16.28
CA ASN A 200 -18.03 23.36 17.36
C ASN A 200 -18.53 23.91 18.71
N THR A 201 -19.30 23.11 19.44
CA THR A 201 -19.92 23.54 20.70
C THR A 201 -18.92 23.76 21.84
N ALA A 202 -17.68 23.29 21.71
CA ALA A 202 -16.62 23.49 22.72
C ALA A 202 -15.60 24.57 22.31
N GLU A 203 -15.85 25.30 21.22
CA GLU A 203 -14.92 26.31 20.71
C GLU A 203 -14.66 27.43 21.72
N ALA A 204 -15.67 27.84 22.50
CA ALA A 204 -15.51 28.85 23.56
C ALA A 204 -14.56 28.41 24.69
N ALA A 205 -14.38 27.09 24.89
CA ALA A 205 -13.40 26.52 25.81
C ALA A 205 -12.02 26.31 25.16
N GLY A 206 -11.87 26.69 23.89
CA GLY A 206 -10.69 26.41 23.08
C GLY A 206 -10.50 24.91 22.83
N GLU A 207 -11.58 24.16 22.63
CA GLU A 207 -11.56 22.71 22.44
C GLU A 207 -12.31 22.29 21.18
N GLN A 208 -12.00 21.11 20.64
CA GLN A 208 -12.71 20.53 19.51
C GLN A 208 -13.79 19.54 19.98
N ASN A 209 -15.06 19.87 19.77
CA ASN A 209 -16.18 18.94 19.92
C ASN A 209 -16.74 18.56 18.54
N VAL A 210 -16.95 17.27 18.29
CA VAL A 210 -17.47 16.74 17.02
C VAL A 210 -18.93 16.32 17.15
N VAL A 211 -19.73 16.71 16.16
CA VAL A 211 -21.09 16.20 15.94
C VAL A 211 -21.06 15.25 14.74
N CYS A 212 -21.47 14.00 14.97
CA CYS A 212 -21.62 13.01 13.91
C CYS A 212 -22.94 13.23 13.17
N TRP A 213 -22.98 12.90 11.87
CA TRP A 213 -24.24 12.86 11.13
C TRP A 213 -25.17 11.76 11.64
N ASP A 214 -24.59 10.59 11.89
CA ASP A 214 -25.26 9.44 12.49
C ASP A 214 -24.20 8.66 13.29
N PRO A 215 -24.22 8.71 14.64
CA PRO A 215 -23.29 7.96 15.48
C PRO A 215 -23.36 6.43 15.31
N SER A 216 -24.44 5.90 14.73
CA SER A 216 -24.62 4.47 14.48
C SER A 216 -24.09 4.02 13.11
N LYS A 217 -23.90 4.96 12.18
CA LYS A 217 -23.41 4.67 10.83
C LYS A 217 -22.02 4.08 10.90
N THR A 218 -21.91 2.86 10.38
CA THR A 218 -20.65 2.11 10.32
C THR A 218 -20.18 2.04 8.88
N LEU A 219 -18.90 2.34 8.66
CA LEU A 219 -18.21 2.13 7.38
C LEU A 219 -17.17 1.02 7.55
N THR A 220 -16.90 0.28 6.49
CA THR A 220 -15.75 -0.63 6.45
C THR A 220 -14.65 0.04 5.63
N VAL A 221 -13.51 0.28 6.27
CA VAL A 221 -12.30 0.83 5.64
C VAL A 221 -11.22 -0.23 5.60
N ARG A 222 -10.30 -0.10 4.64
CA ARG A 222 -9.15 -0.96 4.38
C ARG A 222 -7.89 -0.12 4.47
N ILE A 223 -6.88 -0.63 5.17
CA ILE A 223 -5.57 0.01 5.22
C ILE A 223 -4.89 -0.17 3.86
N ALA A 224 -4.74 0.94 3.14
CA ALA A 224 -4.11 1.03 1.83
C ALA A 224 -2.86 1.92 1.85
N ASP A 225 -2.61 2.60 2.96
CA ASP A 225 -1.45 3.47 3.15
C ASP A 225 -0.99 3.47 4.62
N SER A 226 0.05 4.25 4.91
CA SER A 226 0.55 4.56 6.25
C SER A 226 0.52 6.03 6.51
N CYS A 227 0.22 6.40 7.75
CA CYS A 227 0.56 7.70 8.27
C CYS A 227 1.85 7.59 9.10
N PRO A 228 3.01 8.02 8.57
CA PRO A 228 4.25 7.93 9.32
C PRO A 228 4.33 9.04 10.36
N CYS A 229 4.76 8.72 11.59
CA CYS A 229 5.03 9.70 12.64
C CYS A 229 6.09 10.72 12.21
N THR A 230 7.08 10.30 11.41
CA THR A 230 8.03 11.20 10.74
C THR A 230 7.74 11.23 9.25
N GLN A 231 7.17 12.32 8.76
CA GLN A 231 6.97 12.56 7.33
C GLN A 231 8.24 13.13 6.72
N VAL A 232 8.85 12.40 5.80
CA VAL A 232 9.97 12.91 5.00
C VAL A 232 9.43 13.39 3.66
N LEU A 233 9.53 14.68 3.42
CA LEU A 233 9.09 15.33 2.20
C LEU A 233 10.30 15.71 1.34
N PRO A 234 10.34 15.28 0.07
CA PRO A 234 11.46 15.60 -0.82
C PRO A 234 11.47 17.09 -1.19
N GLU A 235 12.64 17.57 -1.63
CA GLU A 235 12.77 18.89 -2.25
C GLU A 235 11.79 19.02 -3.44
N GLY A 236 11.09 20.15 -3.52
CA GLY A 236 10.10 20.42 -4.56
C GLY A 236 8.67 19.97 -4.23
N ALA A 237 8.47 19.26 -3.11
CA ALA A 237 7.11 18.99 -2.63
C ALA A 237 6.36 20.30 -2.28
N PRO A 238 5.03 20.37 -2.48
CA PRO A 238 4.27 21.59 -2.20
C PRO A 238 4.44 22.10 -0.76
N GLY A 239 4.91 23.35 -0.63
CA GLY A 239 5.13 23.98 0.67
C GLY A 239 6.30 23.39 1.48
N VAL A 240 7.29 22.81 0.81
CA VAL A 240 8.52 22.26 1.41
C VAL A 240 9.72 23.12 1.02
N ALA A 241 10.61 23.38 1.98
CA ALA A 241 11.80 24.19 1.74
C ALA A 241 12.81 23.47 0.82
N LYS A 242 13.74 24.25 0.24
CA LYS A 242 14.88 23.69 -0.50
C LYS A 242 15.67 22.73 0.40
N GLY A 243 16.07 21.57 -0.12
CA GLY A 243 16.70 20.49 0.66
C GLY A 243 15.73 19.47 1.25
N GLY A 244 14.43 19.62 1.04
CA GLY A 244 13.41 18.75 1.65
C GLY A 244 13.12 19.11 3.10
N GLU A 245 12.19 18.39 3.72
CA GLU A 245 11.82 18.63 5.12
C GLU A 245 11.36 17.33 5.78
N ALA A 246 11.79 17.10 7.02
CA ALA A 246 11.23 16.07 7.89
C ALA A 246 10.33 16.73 8.93
N ARG A 247 9.07 16.30 9.01
CA ARG A 247 8.07 16.83 9.96
C ARG A 247 7.54 15.71 10.84
N THR A 248 7.33 16.02 12.11
CA THR A 248 6.59 15.11 13.00
C THR A 248 5.09 15.27 12.75
N GLN A 249 4.42 14.20 12.37
CA GLN A 249 2.96 14.13 12.29
C GLN A 249 2.44 13.67 13.64
N SER A 250 2.22 14.60 14.57
CA SER A 250 1.84 14.26 15.95
C SER A 250 0.61 13.36 16.03
N TRP A 251 -0.31 13.47 15.07
CA TRP A 251 -1.48 12.58 14.99
C TRP A 251 -1.14 11.11 14.83
N CYS A 252 -0.05 10.81 14.15
CA CYS A 252 0.38 9.48 13.76
C CYS A 252 1.48 8.94 14.70
N CYS A 253 1.88 9.73 15.68
CA CYS A 253 2.80 9.33 16.74
C CYS A 253 2.04 8.72 17.93
N ALA A 254 2.78 8.01 18.79
CA ALA A 254 2.25 7.22 19.91
C ALA A 254 1.24 7.96 20.80
N GLY A 255 0.33 7.21 21.41
CA GLY A 255 -0.73 7.68 22.30
C GLY A 255 -2.07 7.07 21.95
N GLN A 256 -2.94 7.84 21.31
CA GLN A 256 -4.23 7.38 20.83
C GLN A 256 -4.10 6.76 19.44
N GLN A 257 -4.75 5.60 19.21
CA GLN A 257 -4.82 4.99 17.87
C GLN A 257 -5.31 6.02 16.85
N HIS A 258 -4.64 6.05 15.70
CA HIS A 258 -4.96 7.00 14.65
C HIS A 258 -5.09 6.36 13.26
N PHE A 259 -6.07 6.85 12.50
CA PHE A 259 -6.27 6.53 11.10
C PHE A 259 -6.38 7.83 10.29
N ASP A 260 -5.69 7.93 9.17
CA ASP A 260 -6.05 8.94 8.17
C ASP A 260 -7.03 8.30 7.21
N ILE A 261 -8.33 8.63 7.25
CA ILE A 261 -9.33 7.97 6.42
C ILE A 261 -9.57 8.78 5.14
N ALA A 262 -10.04 8.16 4.07
CA ALA A 262 -10.38 8.92 2.87
C ALA A 262 -11.42 10.01 3.18
N TYR A 263 -11.30 11.17 2.53
CA TYR A 263 -12.27 12.26 2.63
C TYR A 263 -13.71 11.78 2.47
N ASP A 264 -13.95 10.90 1.49
CA ASP A 264 -15.24 10.27 1.23
C ASP A 264 -15.80 9.50 2.45
N ALA A 265 -14.93 8.82 3.21
CA ALA A 265 -15.30 8.14 4.45
C ALA A 265 -15.57 9.14 5.59
N PHE A 266 -14.72 10.17 5.71
CA PHE A 266 -14.84 11.19 6.73
C PHE A 266 -16.14 11.97 6.59
N GLN A 267 -16.42 12.51 5.40
CA GLN A 267 -17.63 13.30 5.15
C GLN A 267 -18.91 12.48 5.38
N ALA A 268 -18.85 11.17 5.11
CA ALA A 268 -19.97 10.27 5.34
C ALA A 268 -20.30 10.08 6.83
N LEU A 269 -19.36 10.39 7.74
CA LEU A 269 -19.46 10.22 9.19
C LEU A 269 -19.67 11.56 9.94
N ALA A 270 -18.95 12.61 9.55
CA ALA A 270 -19.03 13.95 10.14
C ALA A 270 -18.65 15.04 9.11
N SER A 271 -18.89 16.31 9.42
CA SER A 271 -18.50 17.40 8.52
C SER A 271 -16.98 17.46 8.33
N PRO A 272 -16.46 17.52 7.09
CA PRO A 272 -15.01 17.62 6.84
C PRO A 272 -14.39 18.90 7.39
N VAL A 273 -15.20 19.92 7.67
CA VAL A 273 -14.75 21.17 8.31
C VAL A 273 -14.20 20.91 9.74
N TYR A 274 -14.48 19.76 10.36
CA TYR A 274 -13.83 19.35 11.61
C TYR A 274 -12.32 19.16 11.45
N GLY A 275 -11.84 18.68 10.30
CA GLY A 275 -10.44 18.29 10.06
C GLY A 275 -9.97 17.05 10.85
N VAL A 276 -10.55 16.81 12.04
CA VAL A 276 -10.25 15.69 12.92
C VAL A 276 -11.50 15.26 13.68
N MET A 277 -11.67 13.96 13.90
CA MET A 277 -12.77 13.42 14.72
C MET A 277 -12.36 12.24 15.60
N ASN A 278 -13.15 11.98 16.64
CA ASN A 278 -13.07 10.69 17.32
C ASN A 278 -13.77 9.61 16.50
N LEU A 279 -13.18 8.43 16.54
CA LEU A 279 -13.76 7.22 16.00
C LEU A 279 -13.96 6.19 17.09
N GLU A 280 -14.91 5.31 16.86
CA GLU A 280 -14.85 3.95 17.37
C GLU A 280 -14.45 3.03 16.21
N TYR A 281 -13.60 2.05 16.49
CA TYR A 281 -13.14 1.09 15.49
C TYR A 281 -13.05 -0.34 16.03
N ARG A 282 -13.16 -1.31 15.13
CA ARG A 282 -12.84 -2.72 15.38
C ARG A 282 -12.35 -3.41 14.11
N PRO A 283 -11.36 -4.32 14.19
CA PRO A 283 -10.88 -5.07 13.04
C PRO A 283 -11.95 -6.09 12.61
N VAL A 284 -12.10 -6.25 11.30
CA VAL A 284 -13.05 -7.19 10.70
C VAL A 284 -12.43 -7.88 9.48
N ASP A 285 -12.94 -9.06 9.17
CA ASP A 285 -12.71 -9.67 7.87
C ASP A 285 -13.34 -8.79 6.78
N CYS A 286 -12.58 -8.53 5.72
CA CYS A 286 -12.97 -7.57 4.69
C CYS A 286 -14.21 -8.00 3.89
N ASP A 287 -14.45 -9.31 3.77
CA ASP A 287 -15.50 -9.85 2.91
C ASP A 287 -16.77 -10.15 3.72
N SER A 288 -16.62 -10.81 4.87
CA SER A 288 -17.74 -11.22 5.72
C SER A 288 -18.14 -10.18 6.78
N GLY A 289 -17.25 -9.23 7.11
CA GLY A 289 -17.44 -8.31 8.22
C GLY A 289 -17.35 -8.97 9.61
N ALA A 290 -16.92 -10.24 9.68
CA ALA A 290 -16.75 -10.94 10.94
C ALA A 290 -15.66 -10.27 11.80
N PRO A 291 -15.85 -10.10 13.12
CA PRO A 291 -14.84 -9.53 13.99
C PRO A 291 -13.53 -10.32 13.98
N LEU A 292 -12.40 -9.61 14.03
CA LEU A 292 -11.05 -10.16 14.15
C LEU A 292 -10.41 -9.72 15.48
N PRO A 293 -9.29 -10.34 15.92
CA PRO A 293 -8.52 -9.85 17.06
C PRO A 293 -7.80 -8.53 16.73
N PHE A 294 -7.59 -7.68 17.74
CA PHE A 294 -6.75 -6.48 17.60
C PHE A 294 -5.26 -6.82 17.59
N GLU A 295 -4.80 -7.66 18.52
CA GLU A 295 -3.39 -7.89 18.80
C GLU A 295 -3.12 -9.38 19.14
N PRO A 296 -2.17 -10.04 18.47
CA PRO A 296 -1.55 -9.57 17.23
C PRO A 296 -2.63 -9.40 16.16
N GLY A 297 -2.50 -8.37 15.33
CA GLY A 297 -3.42 -8.18 14.22
C GLY A 297 -3.33 -9.35 13.22
N PHE A 298 -4.45 -9.64 12.55
CA PHE A 298 -4.55 -10.78 11.66
C PHE A 298 -3.70 -10.62 10.38
N VAL A 299 -2.85 -11.60 10.08
CA VAL A 299 -2.11 -11.74 8.81
C VAL A 299 -2.58 -13.02 8.13
N SER A 300 -3.14 -12.88 6.93
CA SER A 300 -3.69 -13.98 6.16
C SER A 300 -2.57 -14.86 5.58
N LYS A 301 -2.74 -16.19 5.66
CA LYS A 301 -1.88 -17.16 4.96
C LYS A 301 -2.17 -17.22 3.46
N THR A 302 -3.34 -16.74 3.02
CA THR A 302 -3.57 -16.40 1.61
C THR A 302 -3.02 -14.99 1.39
N ILE A 303 -2.07 -14.82 0.47
CA ILE A 303 -1.44 -13.53 0.17
C ILE A 303 -2.32 -12.73 -0.78
N TYR A 304 -2.83 -13.39 -1.82
CA TYR A 304 -3.67 -12.79 -2.84
C TYR A 304 -4.77 -13.75 -3.26
N SER A 305 -5.99 -13.25 -3.40
CA SER A 305 -7.09 -13.98 -4.03
C SER A 305 -8.17 -12.98 -4.44
N GLY A 306 -8.19 -12.56 -5.71
CA GLY A 306 -9.05 -11.45 -6.15
C GLY A 306 -8.59 -10.05 -5.71
N GLY A 307 -7.46 -9.98 -5.02
CA GLY A 307 -6.93 -8.80 -4.34
C GLY A 307 -6.00 -9.22 -3.20
N ALA A 308 -5.14 -8.30 -2.76
CA ALA A 308 -4.28 -8.54 -1.60
C ALA A 308 -5.12 -8.74 -0.33
N ARG A 309 -4.76 -9.76 0.44
CA ARG A 309 -5.48 -10.16 1.66
C ARG A 309 -4.88 -9.47 2.90
N PRO A 310 -5.60 -9.45 4.04
CA PRO A 310 -5.12 -8.81 5.26
C PRO A 310 -3.69 -9.23 5.60
N GLY A 311 -2.79 -8.29 5.86
CA GLY A 311 -1.37 -8.55 6.07
C GLY A 311 -0.46 -8.09 4.93
N TRP A 312 -0.95 -8.00 3.70
CA TRP A 312 -0.09 -7.97 2.51
C TRP A 312 -0.24 -6.68 1.70
N SER A 313 0.83 -5.92 1.59
CA SER A 313 0.95 -4.93 0.51
C SER A 313 1.20 -5.61 -0.83
N TRP A 314 0.96 -4.89 -1.92
CA TRP A 314 1.24 -5.31 -3.29
C TRP A 314 1.93 -4.16 -4.00
N GLN A 315 3.06 -4.40 -4.64
CA GLN A 315 3.78 -3.35 -5.36
C GLN A 315 4.47 -3.91 -6.61
N THR A 316 4.78 -2.99 -7.53
CA THR A 316 5.63 -3.27 -8.68
C THR A 316 6.76 -2.26 -8.75
N TYR A 317 7.85 -2.62 -9.41
CA TYR A 317 8.92 -1.69 -9.75
C TYR A 317 9.44 -2.00 -11.14
N ARG A 318 9.82 -0.94 -11.87
CA ARG A 318 10.17 -1.02 -13.30
C ARG A 318 9.13 -1.81 -14.11
N ALA A 319 7.85 -1.61 -13.79
CA ALA A 319 6.73 -2.09 -14.58
C ALA A 319 6.28 -0.98 -15.53
N LYS A 320 5.90 -1.35 -16.75
CA LYS A 320 5.36 -0.43 -17.76
C LYS A 320 3.86 -0.25 -17.58
N ASP A 321 3.17 -1.37 -17.37
CA ASP A 321 1.73 -1.44 -17.15
C ASP A 321 1.46 -2.40 -16.00
N PHE A 322 0.50 -2.09 -15.15
CA PHE A 322 0.07 -2.99 -14.09
C PHE A 322 -1.37 -2.72 -13.65
N VAL A 323 -2.06 -3.78 -13.24
CA VAL A 323 -3.42 -3.74 -12.70
C VAL A 323 -3.45 -4.58 -11.42
N PHE A 324 -3.85 -3.95 -10.32
CA PHE A 324 -3.88 -4.58 -9.01
C PHE A 324 -4.88 -5.75 -8.94
N SER A 325 -6.05 -5.59 -9.54
CA SER A 325 -7.07 -6.64 -9.63
C SER A 325 -7.91 -6.42 -10.89
N THR A 326 -8.02 -7.44 -11.73
CA THR A 326 -8.83 -7.39 -12.96
C THR A 326 -9.78 -8.57 -13.06
N GLN A 327 -11.04 -8.26 -13.40
CA GLN A 327 -12.06 -9.27 -13.71
C GLN A 327 -11.87 -9.89 -15.10
N SER A 328 -11.01 -9.32 -15.96
CA SER A 328 -10.71 -9.85 -17.29
C SER A 328 -9.76 -11.05 -17.27
N ALA A 329 -9.02 -11.24 -16.16
CA ALA A 329 -8.24 -12.45 -15.90
C ALA A 329 -8.74 -13.08 -14.61
N LYS A 330 -9.40 -14.24 -14.74
CA LYS A 330 -9.87 -15.03 -13.60
C LYS A 330 -9.06 -16.30 -13.47
N THR A 331 -8.68 -16.65 -12.25
CA THR A 331 -8.08 -17.96 -11.93
C THR A 331 -9.10 -19.07 -12.19
N PRO A 332 -8.68 -20.35 -12.21
CA PRO A 332 -9.62 -21.47 -12.29
C PRO A 332 -10.68 -21.46 -11.16
N GLY A 333 -10.34 -20.89 -10.00
CA GLY A 333 -11.27 -20.67 -8.88
C GLY A 333 -12.23 -19.50 -9.08
N GLY A 334 -12.15 -18.77 -10.20
CA GLY A 334 -13.00 -17.62 -10.52
C GLY A 334 -12.56 -16.30 -9.89
N ASN A 335 -11.48 -16.28 -9.13
CA ASN A 335 -10.95 -15.07 -8.49
C ASN A 335 -10.28 -14.16 -9.51
N ALA A 336 -10.42 -12.85 -9.36
CA ALA A 336 -9.66 -11.90 -10.16
C ALA A 336 -8.14 -12.06 -9.92
N ALA A 337 -7.36 -11.77 -10.97
CA ALA A 337 -5.91 -11.79 -10.95
C ALA A 337 -5.33 -10.37 -10.94
N THR A 338 -4.07 -10.24 -10.51
CA THR A 338 -3.25 -9.07 -10.78
C THR A 338 -2.44 -9.32 -12.06
N CYS A 339 -2.21 -8.30 -12.88
CA CYS A 339 -1.42 -8.44 -14.11
C CYS A 339 -0.39 -7.32 -14.21
N ALA A 340 0.79 -7.61 -14.76
CA ALA A 340 1.86 -6.63 -14.93
C ALA A 340 2.72 -6.91 -16.17
N THR A 341 3.19 -5.85 -16.83
CA THR A 341 4.27 -5.90 -17.82
C THR A 341 5.56 -5.46 -17.14
N LEU A 342 6.43 -6.40 -16.76
CA LEU A 342 7.72 -6.05 -16.16
C LEU A 342 8.74 -5.75 -17.25
N THR A 343 9.46 -4.64 -17.10
CA THR A 343 10.66 -4.37 -17.91
C THR A 343 11.85 -5.16 -17.35
N PRO A 344 13.02 -5.19 -18.03
CA PRO A 344 14.19 -5.89 -17.52
C PRO A 344 14.58 -5.46 -16.10
N ALA A 345 14.85 -6.46 -15.25
CA ALA A 345 15.09 -6.29 -13.82
C ALA A 345 13.93 -5.63 -13.05
N GLY A 346 12.71 -5.58 -13.60
CA GLY A 346 11.50 -5.21 -12.86
C GLY A 346 10.92 -6.39 -12.09
N GLY A 347 10.02 -6.07 -11.16
CA GLY A 347 9.40 -7.07 -10.30
C GLY A 347 8.00 -6.69 -9.84
N LEU A 348 7.26 -7.71 -9.39
CA LEU A 348 6.00 -7.61 -8.66
C LEU A 348 6.20 -8.37 -7.35
N TYR A 349 5.85 -7.75 -6.23
CA TYR A 349 6.02 -8.37 -4.93
C TYR A 349 4.87 -8.10 -3.96
N PHE A 350 4.75 -9.00 -2.99
CA PHE A 350 3.95 -8.79 -1.80
C PHE A 350 4.86 -8.66 -0.60
N HIS A 351 4.48 -7.75 0.30
CA HIS A 351 5.24 -7.47 1.51
C HIS A 351 4.32 -7.35 2.72
N CYS A 352 4.62 -8.14 3.74
CA CYS A 352 4.04 -8.06 5.07
C CYS A 352 4.89 -7.13 5.94
N ARG A 353 4.42 -5.89 6.12
CA ARG A 353 5.15 -4.82 6.81
C ARG A 353 5.35 -5.10 8.30
N GLU A 354 6.57 -4.99 8.79
CA GLU A 354 7.01 -5.25 10.16
C GLU A 354 6.59 -6.62 10.71
N CYS A 355 6.42 -7.60 9.80
CA CYS A 355 5.95 -8.93 10.16
C CYS A 355 7.06 -9.87 10.67
N ASP A 356 8.30 -9.39 10.85
CA ASP A 356 9.37 -10.13 11.57
C ASP A 356 9.11 -10.19 13.09
N ARG A 357 8.18 -9.36 13.58
CA ARG A 357 7.70 -9.35 14.97
C ARG A 357 6.90 -10.60 15.30
N ALA A 358 7.07 -11.10 16.52
CA ALA A 358 6.32 -12.26 17.02
C ALA A 358 4.80 -12.04 16.92
N GLY A 359 4.07 -13.08 16.48
CA GLY A 359 2.63 -13.02 16.23
C GLY A 359 2.24 -12.55 14.83
N TYR A 360 3.16 -11.98 14.04
CA TYR A 360 2.87 -11.47 12.69
C TYR A 360 3.56 -12.27 11.57
N ARG A 361 4.42 -13.24 11.90
CA ARG A 361 5.33 -13.94 10.99
C ARG A 361 4.58 -14.88 10.04
N PRO A 362 4.34 -14.50 8.77
CA PRO A 362 3.45 -15.26 7.90
C PRO A 362 4.04 -16.60 7.46
N PHE A 363 5.37 -16.68 7.33
CA PHE A 363 6.07 -17.89 6.89
C PHE A 363 6.51 -18.80 8.04
N GLU A 364 6.35 -18.39 9.30
CA GLU A 364 6.68 -19.24 10.44
C GLU A 364 5.83 -20.53 10.39
N GLY A 365 6.52 -21.69 10.37
CA GLY A 365 5.91 -23.01 10.24
C GLY A 365 5.48 -23.41 8.82
N ALA A 366 5.65 -22.54 7.82
CA ALA A 366 5.27 -22.83 6.45
C ALA A 366 6.22 -23.83 5.76
N ARG A 367 5.68 -24.61 4.82
CA ARG A 367 6.41 -25.62 4.03
C ARG A 367 6.60 -25.24 2.58
N ALA A 368 5.67 -24.48 2.01
CA ALA A 368 5.70 -24.13 0.59
C ALA A 368 4.87 -22.86 0.32
N VAL A 369 5.07 -22.30 -0.86
CA VAL A 369 4.20 -21.28 -1.44
C VAL A 369 3.54 -21.87 -2.68
N ALA A 370 2.22 -21.73 -2.78
CA ALA A 370 1.47 -22.07 -3.97
C ALA A 370 0.94 -20.82 -4.68
N PHE A 371 1.00 -20.79 -6.00
CA PHE A 371 0.43 -19.69 -6.77
C PHE A 371 -0.04 -20.12 -8.16
N TRP A 372 -1.06 -19.43 -8.67
CA TRP A 372 -1.49 -19.52 -10.06
C TRP A 372 -0.83 -18.45 -10.91
N LEU A 373 -0.36 -18.80 -12.10
CA LEU A 373 0.28 -17.87 -13.01
C LEU A 373 -0.08 -18.18 -14.46
N ARG A 374 -0.23 -17.13 -15.27
CA ARG A 374 -0.54 -17.20 -16.69
C ARG A 374 0.32 -16.21 -17.44
N ALA A 375 0.90 -16.64 -18.56
CA ALA A 375 1.65 -15.76 -19.44
C ALA A 375 0.72 -14.79 -20.21
N GLY A 376 1.22 -13.58 -20.44
CA GLY A 376 0.50 -12.48 -21.11
C GLY A 376 -0.33 -11.62 -20.16
N ASN A 377 -0.66 -10.41 -20.61
CA ASN A 377 -1.51 -9.48 -19.87
C ASN A 377 -2.90 -9.43 -20.48
N ALA A 378 -3.90 -9.91 -19.74
CA ALA A 378 -5.30 -9.63 -20.09
C ALA A 378 -5.61 -8.12 -19.99
N ALA A 379 -4.79 -7.35 -19.27
CA ALA A 379 -4.96 -5.90 -19.08
C ALA A 379 -4.61 -5.04 -20.31
N ALA A 380 -3.85 -5.56 -21.28
CA ALA A 380 -3.72 -4.88 -22.58
C ALA A 380 -5.03 -4.95 -23.41
N ALA A 381 -6.02 -5.73 -22.97
CA ALA A 381 -7.30 -5.95 -23.64
C ALA A 381 -8.47 -5.13 -23.06
N GLY A 382 -8.18 -3.95 -22.49
CA GLY A 382 -9.20 -2.91 -22.28
C GLY A 382 -9.74 -2.33 -23.60
N GLY A 383 -9.08 -2.62 -24.73
CA GLY A 383 -9.63 -2.50 -26.08
C GLY A 383 -9.99 -3.88 -26.62
N ASP A 384 -11.12 -3.96 -27.34
CA ASP A 384 -11.69 -5.15 -27.98
C ASP A 384 -10.71 -6.32 -28.21
N ALA A 385 -11.05 -7.48 -27.68
CA ALA A 385 -10.30 -8.73 -27.83
C ALA A 385 -9.96 -9.10 -29.30
N ALA A 386 -10.62 -8.48 -30.28
CA ALA A 386 -10.37 -8.64 -31.71
C ALA A 386 -9.07 -7.98 -32.21
N ASN A 387 -8.48 -7.02 -31.46
CA ASN A 387 -7.26 -6.30 -31.89
C ASN A 387 -5.97 -6.76 -31.18
N ALA A 388 -6.08 -7.61 -30.14
CA ALA A 388 -4.93 -8.14 -29.41
C ALA A 388 -4.07 -9.10 -30.26
N THR A 389 -4.62 -9.67 -31.34
CA THR A 389 -3.88 -10.51 -32.28
C THR A 389 -2.92 -9.73 -33.19
N ALA A 390 -3.11 -8.42 -33.37
CA ALA A 390 -2.29 -7.60 -34.26
C ALA A 390 -1.04 -7.01 -33.59
N ALA A 391 -1.11 -6.63 -32.31
CA ALA A 391 0.03 -6.07 -31.57
C ALA A 391 1.03 -7.13 -31.07
N ALA A 392 0.61 -8.39 -30.95
CA ALA A 392 1.50 -9.51 -30.68
C ALA A 392 2.38 -9.90 -31.90
N GLY A 393 2.13 -9.33 -33.08
CA GLY A 393 2.72 -9.78 -34.34
C GLY A 393 4.12 -9.28 -34.70
N ALA A 394 4.72 -8.34 -33.95
CA ALA A 394 5.99 -7.73 -34.39
C ALA A 394 7.20 -7.95 -33.46
N ASN A 395 7.00 -8.36 -32.20
CA ASN A 395 8.13 -8.61 -31.28
C ASN A 395 7.92 -9.79 -30.31
N ALA A 396 6.78 -10.49 -30.38
CA ALA A 396 6.62 -11.77 -29.67
C ALA A 396 7.11 -12.89 -30.59
N THR A 397 8.39 -13.23 -30.49
CA THR A 397 8.95 -14.44 -31.10
C THR A 397 8.22 -15.67 -30.55
N ALA A 398 7.23 -16.18 -31.29
CA ALA A 398 6.62 -17.53 -31.32
C ALA A 398 6.24 -18.28 -30.01
N ALA A 399 6.65 -17.87 -28.82
CA ALA A 399 6.35 -18.52 -27.54
C ALA A 399 5.12 -17.94 -26.81
N GLY A 400 4.57 -16.81 -27.29
CA GLY A 400 3.59 -16.02 -26.55
C GLY A 400 2.12 -16.20 -26.91
N ALA A 401 1.78 -16.88 -28.01
CA ALA A 401 0.39 -16.86 -28.52
C ALA A 401 -0.55 -17.91 -27.87
N ALA A 402 0.00 -18.95 -27.23
CA ALA A 402 -0.74 -19.94 -26.44
C ALA A 402 0.03 -20.22 -25.12
N GLY A 403 0.42 -19.12 -24.46
CA GLY A 403 1.53 -18.99 -23.52
C GLY A 403 1.66 -20.08 -22.46
N ASN A 404 2.71 -20.88 -22.61
CA ASN A 404 3.21 -21.75 -21.55
C ASN A 404 3.76 -20.87 -20.42
N ALA A 405 3.15 -20.92 -19.24
CA ALA A 405 3.59 -20.17 -18.07
C ALA A 405 5.05 -20.44 -17.69
N THR A 406 5.57 -21.64 -17.96
CA THR A 406 6.97 -21.98 -17.68
C THR A 406 7.96 -21.28 -18.62
N ALA A 407 7.51 -20.70 -19.73
CA ALA A 407 8.40 -19.96 -20.64
C ALA A 407 8.72 -18.53 -20.17
N LEU A 408 8.06 -18.04 -19.12
CA LEU A 408 8.26 -16.68 -18.64
C LEU A 408 9.66 -16.55 -17.99
N PRO A 409 10.43 -15.50 -18.34
CA PRO A 409 11.77 -15.27 -17.78
C PRO A 409 11.64 -14.66 -16.38
N LEU A 410 11.02 -15.37 -15.45
CA LEU A 410 10.84 -14.94 -14.06
C LEU A 410 11.70 -15.79 -13.14
N LYS A 411 12.25 -15.15 -12.10
CA LYS A 411 12.72 -15.83 -10.91
C LYS A 411 11.88 -15.40 -9.71
N LEU A 412 11.83 -16.26 -8.72
CA LEU A 412 11.13 -16.01 -7.48
C LEU A 412 12.12 -15.91 -6.33
N PHE A 413 11.81 -15.10 -5.34
CA PHE A 413 12.53 -15.13 -4.08
C PHE A 413 11.64 -14.76 -2.90
N VAL A 414 12.06 -15.23 -1.73
CA VAL A 414 11.50 -14.92 -0.43
C VAL A 414 12.59 -14.22 0.37
N ARG A 415 12.25 -13.09 1.00
CA ARG A 415 13.17 -12.31 1.83
C ARG A 415 12.49 -11.75 3.07
N GLY A 416 13.29 -11.39 4.06
CA GLY A 416 12.87 -10.60 5.21
C GLY A 416 13.10 -9.11 5.02
N GLU A 417 12.70 -8.32 6.01
CA GLU A 417 12.79 -6.85 5.96
C GLU A 417 14.21 -6.31 6.12
N ARG A 418 15.13 -7.13 6.64
CA ARG A 418 16.53 -6.76 6.86
C ARG A 418 17.43 -7.25 5.72
N ASP A 419 16.85 -7.38 4.53
CA ASP A 419 17.50 -7.90 3.33
C ASP A 419 18.17 -9.27 3.53
N ASN A 420 17.60 -10.09 4.41
CA ASN A 420 17.95 -11.50 4.52
C ASN A 420 17.12 -12.31 3.51
N TYR A 421 17.80 -13.00 2.60
CA TYR A 421 17.18 -13.80 1.54
C TYR A 421 17.21 -15.28 1.89
N CYS A 422 16.28 -16.05 1.34
CA CYS A 422 16.45 -17.50 1.28
C CYS A 422 17.64 -17.89 0.37
N GLY A 423 18.15 -19.11 0.52
CA GLY A 423 19.39 -19.56 -0.12
C GLY A 423 19.33 -19.74 -1.63
N ALA A 424 18.12 -19.82 -2.21
CA ALA A 424 17.90 -20.03 -3.63
C ALA A 424 16.83 -19.11 -4.24
N GLU A 425 16.94 -18.89 -5.55
CA GLU A 425 16.01 -18.10 -6.35
C GLU A 425 15.42 -18.99 -7.47
N PRO A 426 14.35 -19.76 -7.20
CA PRO A 426 13.74 -20.65 -8.20
C PRO A 426 13.38 -19.89 -9.47
N ARG A 427 13.83 -20.40 -10.62
CA ARG A 427 13.49 -19.82 -11.92
C ARG A 427 12.29 -20.55 -12.49
N LEU A 428 11.31 -19.79 -12.95
CA LEU A 428 10.06 -20.34 -13.45
C LEU A 428 10.23 -21.34 -14.62
N PRO A 429 11.20 -21.15 -15.55
CA PRO A 429 11.49 -22.17 -16.58
C PRO A 429 12.03 -23.50 -16.07
N ASP A 430 12.59 -23.50 -14.86
CA ASP A 430 13.15 -24.70 -14.22
C ASP A 430 12.11 -25.40 -13.32
N LEU A 431 10.92 -24.81 -13.17
CA LEU A 431 9.83 -25.36 -12.35
C LEU A 431 8.81 -26.10 -13.20
N ALA A 432 8.43 -27.30 -12.76
CA ALA A 432 7.27 -28.01 -13.30
C ALA A 432 5.99 -27.51 -12.60
N PRO A 433 4.91 -27.21 -13.34
CA PRO A 433 3.63 -26.88 -12.72
C PRO A 433 3.06 -28.12 -12.03
N ALA A 434 2.47 -27.92 -10.85
CA ALA A 434 1.74 -28.95 -10.11
C ALA A 434 0.37 -29.23 -10.74
N GLU A 435 -0.19 -28.25 -11.46
CA GLU A 435 -1.48 -28.33 -12.12
C GLU A 435 -1.51 -27.36 -13.31
N GLU A 436 -2.17 -27.75 -14.40
CA GLU A 436 -2.47 -26.88 -15.53
C GLU A 436 -3.99 -26.79 -15.69
N ALA A 437 -4.48 -25.60 -16.05
CA ALA A 437 -5.90 -25.31 -16.17
C ALA A 437 -6.22 -24.53 -17.45
N PRO A 438 -7.50 -24.52 -17.89
CA PRO A 438 -7.91 -23.79 -19.09
C PRO A 438 -7.50 -22.31 -19.07
N GLY A 439 -7.24 -21.77 -20.26
CA GLY A 439 -6.81 -20.37 -20.41
C GLY A 439 -5.32 -20.13 -20.18
N GLY A 440 -4.50 -21.18 -20.11
CA GLY A 440 -3.03 -21.08 -19.94
C GLY A 440 -2.60 -20.78 -18.50
N TRP A 441 -3.45 -21.11 -17.53
CA TRP A 441 -3.12 -21.03 -16.12
C TRP A 441 -2.33 -22.26 -15.69
N ALA A 442 -1.24 -22.02 -14.97
CA ALA A 442 -0.44 -23.05 -14.34
C ALA A 442 -0.31 -22.76 -12.85
N ARG A 443 -0.48 -23.79 -12.02
CA ARG A 443 -0.28 -23.72 -10.58
C ARG A 443 1.10 -24.24 -10.25
N PHE A 444 1.85 -23.46 -9.49
CA PHE A 444 3.16 -23.85 -8.97
C PHE A 444 3.07 -24.05 -7.46
N VAL A 445 3.84 -25.01 -6.95
CA VAL A 445 4.03 -25.23 -5.51
C VAL A 445 5.53 -25.32 -5.27
N VAL A 446 6.09 -24.27 -4.67
CA VAL A 446 7.53 -24.15 -4.47
C VAL A 446 7.85 -24.37 -2.99
N PRO A 447 8.61 -25.42 -2.62
CA PRO A 447 9.00 -25.65 -1.24
C PRO A 447 9.79 -24.48 -0.66
N LEU A 448 9.58 -24.17 0.62
CA LEU A 448 10.37 -23.16 1.33
C LEU A 448 11.72 -23.71 1.80
N GLY A 449 11.84 -25.02 1.99
CA GLY A 449 13.09 -25.69 2.33
C GLY A 449 13.90 -26.14 1.11
N ALA A 450 14.64 -27.24 1.28
CA ALA A 450 15.49 -27.83 0.24
C ALA A 450 14.70 -28.15 -1.04
N GLY A 451 15.31 -27.84 -2.19
CA GLY A 451 14.71 -28.05 -3.52
C GLY A 451 13.72 -26.98 -3.98
N GLY A 452 13.54 -25.91 -3.19
CA GLY A 452 12.81 -24.71 -3.60
C GLY A 452 13.58 -23.45 -3.24
N PHE A 453 13.07 -22.67 -2.28
CA PHE A 453 13.72 -21.42 -1.85
C PHE A 453 14.95 -21.62 -0.95
N ASP A 454 15.10 -22.79 -0.32
CA ASP A 454 16.19 -23.09 0.62
C ASP A 454 16.31 -22.05 1.76
N CYS A 455 15.18 -21.74 2.40
CA CYS A 455 15.11 -20.79 3.51
C CYS A 455 15.60 -21.42 4.82
N PHE A 456 16.54 -20.74 5.49
CA PHE A 456 17.10 -21.21 6.77
C PHE A 456 16.33 -20.71 8.01
N ASP A 457 15.66 -19.57 7.89
CA ASP A 457 14.89 -18.93 8.96
C ASP A 457 13.62 -18.29 8.40
N LEU A 458 12.50 -19.01 8.53
CA LEU A 458 11.20 -18.53 8.06
C LEU A 458 10.56 -17.49 8.98
N GLY A 459 11.01 -17.38 10.23
CA GLY A 459 10.44 -16.44 11.19
C GLY A 459 10.68 -14.98 10.82
N ASN A 460 11.73 -14.71 10.04
CA ASN A 460 12.07 -13.37 9.58
C ASN A 460 11.66 -13.10 8.13
N MET A 461 11.07 -14.06 7.43
CA MET A 461 10.62 -13.86 6.04
C MET A 461 9.30 -13.10 6.01
N THR A 462 9.20 -12.10 5.14
CA THR A 462 8.04 -11.18 5.07
C THR A 462 7.68 -10.77 3.64
N HIS A 463 8.49 -11.13 2.65
CA HIS A 463 8.31 -10.78 1.25
C HIS A 463 8.23 -12.02 0.37
N LEU A 464 7.46 -11.90 -0.71
CA LEU A 464 7.45 -12.85 -1.82
C LEU A 464 7.43 -12.06 -3.13
N GLU A 465 8.33 -12.38 -4.04
CA GLU A 465 8.56 -11.58 -5.25
C GLU A 465 8.72 -12.43 -6.50
N TRP A 466 8.24 -11.89 -7.62
CA TRP A 466 8.49 -12.34 -8.99
C TRP A 466 9.27 -11.26 -9.72
N GLN A 467 10.50 -11.57 -10.12
CA GLN A 467 11.40 -10.64 -10.80
C GLN A 467 11.73 -11.13 -12.21
N SER A 468 11.74 -10.22 -13.18
CA SER A 468 12.17 -10.50 -14.55
C SER A 468 13.67 -10.77 -14.60
N THR A 469 14.04 -11.95 -15.12
CA THR A 469 15.42 -12.33 -15.47
C THR A 469 15.80 -11.96 -16.90
N ALA A 470 14.92 -11.25 -17.63
CA ALA A 470 15.27 -10.74 -18.94
C ALA A 470 16.50 -9.83 -18.80
N ALA A 471 17.57 -10.15 -19.53
CA ALA A 471 18.78 -9.34 -19.51
C ALA A 471 18.47 -7.92 -19.99
N LEU A 472 19.11 -6.93 -19.37
CA LEU A 472 19.31 -5.64 -20.01
C LEU A 472 20.24 -5.92 -21.20
N GLY A 473 19.68 -6.13 -22.39
CA GLY A 473 20.48 -6.34 -23.58
C GLY A 473 21.43 -5.16 -23.78
N ALA A 474 22.67 -5.43 -24.18
CA ALA A 474 23.65 -4.36 -24.46
C ALA A 474 23.19 -3.42 -25.58
N ASP A 475 22.29 -3.89 -26.46
CA ASP A 475 21.90 -3.22 -27.71
C ASP A 475 20.40 -2.85 -27.78
N GLY A 476 19.63 -2.92 -26.70
CA GLY A 476 18.22 -2.55 -26.75
C GLY A 476 17.43 -2.75 -25.45
N PRO A 477 16.17 -2.25 -25.39
CA PRO A 477 15.28 -2.52 -24.27
C PRO A 477 15.08 -4.04 -24.21
N GLY A 478 15.57 -4.67 -23.14
CA GLY A 478 15.45 -6.12 -22.95
C GLY A 478 13.98 -6.57 -22.98
N SER A 479 13.76 -7.89 -23.10
CA SER A 479 12.41 -8.43 -23.28
C SER A 479 11.51 -8.12 -22.08
N GLU A 480 10.33 -7.54 -22.36
CA GLU A 480 9.27 -7.36 -21.38
C GLU A 480 8.70 -8.73 -20.96
N ALA A 481 8.26 -8.85 -19.70
CA ALA A 481 7.62 -10.06 -19.17
C ALA A 481 6.17 -9.75 -18.77
N PRO A 482 5.20 -9.89 -19.69
CA PRO A 482 3.78 -9.75 -19.37
C PRO A 482 3.22 -11.02 -18.74
N PHE A 483 2.56 -10.92 -17.59
CA PHE A 483 1.91 -12.04 -16.93
C PHE A 483 0.77 -11.60 -16.00
N CYS A 484 -0.12 -12.54 -15.71
CA CYS A 484 -1.09 -12.43 -14.64
C CYS A 484 -0.78 -13.43 -13.52
N LEU A 485 -0.91 -12.97 -12.29
CA LEU A 485 -0.76 -13.72 -11.05
C LEU A 485 -2.11 -13.84 -10.36
N GLY A 486 -2.50 -15.08 -10.09
CA GLY A 486 -3.76 -15.46 -9.48
C GLY A 486 -3.63 -15.66 -7.98
N ASP A 487 -4.38 -16.62 -7.44
CA ASP A 487 -4.37 -16.93 -6.02
C ASP A 487 -2.94 -17.30 -5.57
N VAL A 488 -2.48 -16.70 -4.48
CA VAL A 488 -1.17 -16.93 -3.86
C VAL A 488 -1.39 -17.32 -2.40
N GLN A 489 -0.82 -18.45 -1.98
CA GLN A 489 -1.06 -19.06 -0.67
C GLN A 489 0.23 -19.59 -0.05
N ILE A 490 0.36 -19.41 1.26
CA ILE A 490 1.36 -20.06 2.11
C ILE A 490 0.77 -21.39 2.60
N LEU A 491 1.50 -22.48 2.39
CA LEU A 491 1.11 -23.83 2.79
C LEU A 491 1.89 -24.27 4.04
N GLU A 492 1.24 -24.93 4.99
CA GLU A 492 1.79 -25.36 6.29
C GLU A 492 2.04 -26.87 6.42
#